data_AF-A0A6N7Q4L2-F1
#
_entry.id   AF-A0A6N7Q4L2-F1
#
_cell.length_a   1.000
_cell.length_b   1.000
_cell.length_c   1.000
_cell.angle_alpha   90.00
_cell.angle_beta   90.00
_cell.angle_gamma   90.00
#
_symmetry.space_group_name_H-M   'P 1'
#
loop_
_entity.id
_entity.type
_entity.pdbx_description
1 polymer ?
#
loop_
_entity_poly.entity_id
_entity_poly.type
_entity_poly.pdbx_seq_one_letter_code
_entity_poly.pdbx_strand_id
1 'polypeptide(L)'
;MRRSAIEYFWSRREEGATIAEIGPELGLHWRTLYGWARGNASPEPTAGFSPVEIIEARSADVGGPYVVVHRSGVRIEGLDLDALVELLRRLS
;
A
#
# COMPACT_ATOMS: atom_id res chain seq x y z
N MET A 1 10.83 -17.80 9.26
CA MET A 1 11.70 -16.97 8.41
C MET A 1 11.70 -15.50 8.82
N ARG A 2 10.57 -14.77 8.72
CA ARG A 2 10.51 -13.33 9.08
C ARG A 2 10.97 -13.02 10.52
N ARG A 3 10.51 -13.77 11.52
CA ARG A 3 10.89 -13.58 12.93
C ARG A 3 12.42 -13.73 13.14
N SER A 4 12.99 -14.83 12.65
CA SER A 4 14.43 -15.10 12.72
C SER A 4 15.28 -14.06 11.99
N ALA A 5 14.78 -13.51 10.87
CA ALA A 5 15.45 -12.42 10.16
C ALA A 5 15.44 -11.11 10.96
N ILE A 6 14.38 -10.83 11.73
CA ILE A 6 14.28 -9.68 12.63
C ILE A 6 15.20 -9.86 13.85
N GLU A 7 15.23 -11.06 14.43
CA GLU A 7 16.15 -11.40 15.55
C GLU A 7 17.61 -11.23 15.13
N TYR A 8 17.98 -11.77 13.95
CA TYR A 8 19.30 -11.60 13.37
C TYR A 8 19.63 -10.13 13.09
N PHE A 9 18.67 -9.38 12.53
CA PHE A 9 18.82 -7.95 12.29
C PHE A 9 19.17 -7.19 13.57
N TRP A 10 18.45 -7.42 14.67
CA TRP A 10 18.71 -6.73 15.93
C TRP A 10 20.07 -7.10 16.54
N SER A 11 20.42 -8.39 16.53
CA SER A 11 21.74 -8.86 16.97
C SER A 11 22.88 -8.18 16.21
N ARG A 12 22.78 -8.09 14.87
CA ARG A 12 23.80 -7.40 14.05
C ARG A 12 23.83 -5.89 14.27
N ARG A 13 22.68 -5.28 14.55
CA ARG A 13 22.60 -3.84 14.89
C ARG A 13 23.27 -3.53 16.21
N GLU A 14 23.18 -4.42 17.20
CA GLU A 14 23.88 -4.30 18.49
C GLU A 14 25.41 -4.40 18.32
N GLU A 15 25.88 -5.21 17.36
CA GLU A 15 27.28 -5.30 16.96
C GLU A 15 27.77 -4.11 16.12
N GLY A 16 26.90 -3.14 15.82
CA GLY A 16 27.23 -1.92 15.09
C GLY A 16 27.10 -2.01 13.57
N ALA A 17 26.59 -3.12 13.02
CA ALA A 17 26.40 -3.26 11.59
C ALA A 17 25.33 -2.30 11.05
N THR A 18 25.52 -1.83 9.83
CA THR A 18 24.56 -1.01 9.10
C THR A 18 23.50 -1.88 8.42
N ILE A 19 22.32 -1.31 8.17
CA ILE A 19 21.21 -2.01 7.50
C ILE A 19 21.63 -2.48 6.08
N ALA A 20 22.51 -1.72 5.43
CA ALA A 20 23.03 -2.04 4.10
C ALA A 20 23.94 -3.28 4.10
N GLU A 21 24.60 -3.59 5.22
CA GLU A 21 25.45 -4.78 5.37
C GLU A 21 24.62 -6.02 5.71
N ILE A 22 23.60 -5.87 6.57
CA ILE A 22 22.75 -6.99 7.03
C ILE A 22 21.87 -7.56 5.90
N GLY A 23 21.41 -6.70 4.97
CA GLY A 23 20.55 -7.12 3.87
C GLY A 23 21.14 -8.20 2.96
N PRO A 24 22.31 -7.96 2.36
CA PRO A 24 23.03 -8.94 1.55
C PRO A 24 23.30 -10.26 2.29
N GLU A 25 23.64 -10.24 3.58
CA GLU A 25 23.88 -11.46 4.40
C GLU A 25 22.65 -12.38 4.44
N LEU A 26 21.44 -11.80 4.43
CA LEU A 26 20.17 -12.53 4.45
C LEU A 26 19.55 -12.72 3.06
N GLY A 27 20.19 -12.23 1.99
CA GLY A 27 19.62 -12.20 0.64
C GLY A 27 18.37 -11.29 0.53
N LEU A 28 18.26 -10.27 1.38
CA LEU A 28 17.11 -9.37 1.45
C LEU A 28 17.51 -7.93 1.14
N HIS A 29 16.65 -7.21 0.44
CA HIS A 29 16.84 -5.79 0.24
C HIS A 29 16.67 -5.02 1.58
N TRP A 30 17.52 -4.02 1.82
CA TRP A 30 17.55 -3.27 3.09
C TRP A 30 16.19 -2.68 3.50
N ARG A 31 15.36 -2.26 2.53
CA ARG A 31 13.99 -1.77 2.77
C ARG A 31 13.07 -2.82 3.39
N THR A 32 13.22 -4.09 2.99
CA THR A 32 12.41 -5.21 3.51
C THR A 32 12.73 -5.45 4.98
N LEU A 33 14.02 -5.54 5.31
CA LEU A 33 14.49 -5.69 6.70
C LEU A 33 14.10 -4.51 7.56
N TYR A 34 14.30 -3.28 7.08
CA TYR A 34 13.92 -2.08 7.82
C TYR A 34 12.40 -2.02 8.05
N GLY A 35 11.59 -2.37 7.05
CA GLY A 35 10.13 -2.44 7.19
C GLY A 35 9.70 -3.46 8.24
N TRP A 36 10.30 -4.65 8.24
CA TRP A 36 10.01 -5.68 9.23
C TRP A 36 10.46 -5.30 10.64
N ALA A 37 11.66 -4.73 10.79
CA ALA A 37 12.23 -4.36 12.08
C ALA A 37 11.58 -3.14 12.72
N ARG A 38 11.17 -2.14 11.92
CA ARG A 38 10.52 -0.91 12.42
C ARG A 38 9.07 -1.14 12.85
N GLY A 39 8.57 -2.37 12.81
CA GLY A 39 7.15 -2.63 13.06
C GLY A 39 6.26 -2.02 11.99
N ASN A 40 6.81 -1.62 10.83
CA ASN A 40 6.03 -1.42 9.61
C ASN A 40 5.60 -2.81 9.10
N ALA A 41 4.77 -3.48 9.88
CA ALA A 41 3.46 -3.73 9.35
C ALA A 41 3.03 -2.46 8.60
N SER A 42 3.17 -2.46 7.26
CA SER A 42 2.02 -1.98 6.48
C SER A 42 0.83 -2.48 7.27
N PRO A 43 -0.06 -1.60 7.80
CA PRO A 43 -1.08 -1.98 8.76
C PRO A 43 -1.56 -3.33 8.29
N GLU A 44 -1.35 -4.39 9.08
CA GLU A 44 -2.01 -5.65 8.77
C GLU A 44 -3.43 -5.19 8.53
N PRO A 45 -3.98 -5.33 7.29
CA PRO A 45 -5.30 -4.82 7.04
C PRO A 45 -6.12 -5.48 8.11
N THR A 46 -6.58 -4.69 9.08
CA THR A 46 -7.15 -5.22 10.29
C THR A 46 -8.30 -6.05 9.75
N ALA A 47 -8.18 -7.37 9.79
CA ALA A 47 -9.14 -8.26 9.15
C ALA A 47 -10.44 -8.30 9.98
N GLY A 48 -10.79 -7.17 10.59
CA GLY A 48 -12.14 -6.85 10.96
C GLY A 48 -12.86 -6.47 9.68
N PHE A 49 -13.57 -7.44 9.12
CA PHE A 49 -14.63 -7.12 8.18
C PHE A 49 -15.63 -6.24 8.92
N SER A 50 -15.73 -4.97 8.53
CA SER A 50 -16.84 -4.13 8.94
C SER A 50 -18.04 -4.49 8.07
N PRO A 51 -19.26 -4.60 8.61
CA PRO A 51 -20.45 -4.67 7.78
C PRO A 51 -20.47 -3.44 6.87
N VAL A 52 -20.57 -3.68 5.57
CA VAL A 52 -20.80 -2.66 4.56
C VAL A 52 -22.24 -2.82 4.12
N GLU A 53 -23.05 -1.80 4.37
CA GLU A 53 -24.39 -1.73 3.80
C GLU A 53 -24.24 -1.40 2.32
N ILE A 54 -24.53 -2.37 1.46
CA ILE A 54 -24.65 -2.12 0.02
C ILE A 54 -25.98 -1.42 -0.18
N ILE A 55 -25.94 -0.10 -0.17
CA ILE A 55 -27.03 0.70 -0.71
C ILE A 55 -27.05 0.35 -2.20
N GLU A 56 -28.14 -0.23 -2.69
CA GLU A 56 -28.38 -0.35 -4.12
C GLU A 56 -28.34 1.08 -4.70
N ALA A 57 -27.16 1.51 -5.14
CA ALA A 57 -27.07 2.56 -6.11
C ALA A 57 -27.87 2.02 -7.30
N ARG A 58 -29.00 2.68 -7.62
CA ARG A 58 -29.69 2.50 -8.91
C ARG A 58 -28.63 2.19 -9.92
N SER A 59 -28.67 1.00 -10.51
CA SER A 59 -27.72 0.54 -11.50
C SER A 59 -27.40 1.72 -12.41
N ALA A 60 -26.25 2.36 -12.15
CA ALA A 60 -25.75 3.37 -13.06
C ALA A 60 -25.29 2.51 -14.22
N ASP A 61 -26.21 2.34 -15.17
CA ASP A 61 -26.03 1.53 -16.36
C ASP A 61 -24.67 1.89 -16.95
N VAL A 62 -23.74 0.93 -16.84
CA VAL A 62 -22.40 0.97 -17.43
C VAL A 62 -21.56 2.15 -16.91
N GLY A 63 -20.68 1.89 -15.94
CA GLY A 63 -19.62 2.83 -15.57
C GLY A 63 -18.91 3.35 -16.84
N GLY A 64 -18.70 4.66 -16.91
CA GLY A 64 -18.24 5.29 -18.15
C GLY A 64 -16.83 4.85 -18.57
N PRO A 65 -16.44 5.10 -19.83
CA PRO A 65 -15.21 4.55 -20.42
C PRO A 65 -13.93 5.22 -19.89
N TYR A 66 -14.04 6.20 -19.01
CA TYR A 66 -12.90 7.01 -18.60
C TYR A 66 -12.20 6.41 -17.38
N VAL A 67 -10.87 6.46 -17.45
CA VAL A 67 -9.97 6.04 -16.39
C VAL A 67 -9.01 7.19 -16.10
N VAL A 68 -8.86 7.52 -14.82
CA VAL A 68 -7.94 8.56 -14.36
C VAL A 68 -6.83 7.92 -13.55
N VAL A 69 -5.58 8.25 -13.90
CA VAL A 69 -4.37 7.80 -13.21
C VAL A 69 -3.65 9.00 -12.63
N HIS A 70 -3.52 9.04 -11.30
CA HIS A 70 -2.77 10.07 -10.60
C HIS A 70 -1.31 9.66 -10.36
N ARG A 71 -0.39 10.63 -10.29
CA ARG A 71 1.05 10.40 -10.07
C ARG A 71 1.39 9.61 -8.79
N SER A 72 0.48 9.58 -7.81
CA SER A 72 0.65 8.79 -6.58
C SER A 72 0.35 7.30 -6.77
N GLY A 73 -0.11 6.88 -7.95
CA GLY A 73 -0.53 5.51 -8.25
C GLY A 73 -2.02 5.24 -7.99
N VAL A 74 -2.81 6.25 -7.61
CA VAL A 74 -4.28 6.11 -7.50
C VAL A 74 -4.89 5.98 -8.91
N ARG A 75 -5.80 5.02 -9.07
CA ARG A 75 -6.50 4.73 -10.31
C ARG A 75 -8.00 4.72 -10.05
N ILE A 76 -8.74 5.52 -10.81
CA ILE A 76 -10.20 5.64 -10.73
C ILE A 76 -10.76 5.16 -12.07
N GLU A 77 -11.66 4.19 -12.03
CA GLU A 77 -12.29 3.58 -13.22
C GLU A 77 -13.80 3.80 -13.22
N GLY A 78 -14.45 3.60 -14.37
CA GLY A 78 -15.91 3.68 -14.49
C GLY A 78 -16.46 5.11 -14.42
N LEU A 79 -15.62 6.12 -14.69
CA LEU A 79 -16.06 7.51 -14.73
C LEU A 79 -16.84 7.76 -16.01
N ASP A 80 -18.03 8.32 -15.88
CA ASP A 80 -18.72 8.99 -16.97
C ASP A 80 -18.11 10.39 -17.23
N LEU A 81 -18.56 11.03 -18.31
CA LEU A 81 -18.05 12.33 -18.70
C LEU A 81 -18.32 13.41 -17.64
N ASP A 82 -19.49 13.36 -17.00
CA ASP A 82 -19.89 14.35 -16.00
C ASP A 82 -19.03 14.24 -14.74
N ALA A 83 -18.78 13.01 -14.27
CA ALA A 83 -17.90 12.71 -13.15
C ALA A 83 -16.45 13.10 -13.44
N LEU A 84 -15.97 12.88 -14.68
CA LEU A 84 -14.64 13.32 -15.09
C LEU A 84 -14.51 14.86 -15.06
N VAL A 85 -15.51 15.57 -15.60
CA VAL A 85 -15.52 17.04 -15.61
C VAL A 85 -15.57 17.58 -14.18
N GLU A 86 -16.40 17.01 -13.31
CA GLU A 86 -16.47 17.42 -11.91
C GLU A 86 -15.17 17.16 -11.16
N LEU A 87 -14.51 16.02 -11.41
CA LEU A 87 -13.19 15.73 -10.85
C LEU A 87 -12.17 16.78 -11.29
N LEU A 88 -12.13 17.14 -12.57
CA LEU A 88 -11.22 18.15 -13.08
C LEU A 88 -11.48 19.53 -12.46
N ARG A 89 -12.75 19.92 -12.29
CA ARG A 89 -13.12 21.19 -11.65
C ARG A 89 -12.65 21.31 -10.20
N ARG A 90 -12.63 20.21 -9.45
CA ARG A 90 -12.16 20.21 -8.06
C ARG A 90 -10.64 20.23 -7.91
N LEU A 91 -9.93 19.88 -8.98
CA LEU A 91 -8.48 19.77 -9.00
C LEU A 91 -7.80 20.99 -9.63
N SER A 92 -8.55 21.80 -10.40
CA SER A 92 -8.17 23.12 -10.92
C SER A 92 -8.39 24.21 -9.87
#